data_AF-M6ZT06-F1
#
_entry.id   AF-M6ZT06-F1
#
_cell.length_a   1.000
_cell.length_b   1.000
_cell.length_c   1.000
_cell.angle_alpha   90.00
_cell.angle_beta   90.00
_cell.angle_gamma   90.00
#
_symmetry.space_group_name_H-M   'P 1'
#
loop_
_entity.id
_entity.type
_entity.pdbx_description
1 polymer ?
#
loop_
_entity_poly.entity_id
_entity_poly.type
_entity_poly.pdbx_seq_one_letter_code
_entity_poly.pdbx_strand_id
1 'polypeptide(L)'
;MNLKSTLSKTRKRLFYLDNLRSFALLTGLVFHVAIVYAAEIKYPLRNEQRSEIFDVFGEWVHVFRMPLFFFLSGYFTEAIFRTKTLKEFLKMRIFRIFIPTLIGILLFAPMQSYISLLQAGTKISYFDFYFRIFLNYNIRPSHLWFLYFLILFTMLHLLTRKITLPLALLLNNEPDQKSFIQEFKTIIVFTFISFIGTCIINFYFLKDESWFAIEPVNFIYNFTFFLCGSFLISKETFF
;
A
#
# COMPACT_ATOMS: atom_id res chain seq x y z
N MET A 1 35.79 26.75 23.58
CA MET A 1 35.62 25.36 24.02
C MET A 1 34.23 24.91 23.62
N ASN A 2 34.14 23.96 22.68
CA ASN A 2 32.97 23.66 21.85
C ASN A 2 32.07 22.62 22.55
N LEU A 3 31.04 23.08 23.26
CA LEU A 3 30.08 22.23 23.98
C LEU A 3 28.85 22.00 23.11
N LYS A 4 28.88 20.95 22.29
CA LYS A 4 27.74 20.10 21.90
C LYS A 4 28.19 19.08 20.86
N SER A 5 29.05 18.16 21.30
CA SER A 5 28.97 16.78 20.84
C SER A 5 27.63 16.19 21.30
N THR A 6 26.53 16.63 20.69
CA THR A 6 25.22 15.98 20.86
C THR A 6 25.27 14.67 20.11
N LEU A 7 25.62 13.62 20.86
CA LEU A 7 25.39 12.22 20.60
C LEU A 7 24.46 12.00 19.41
N SER A 8 25.04 11.55 18.29
CA SER A 8 24.29 10.87 17.24
C SER A 8 23.57 9.71 17.91
N LYS A 9 22.31 9.92 18.28
CA LYS A 9 21.46 8.87 18.80
C LYS A 9 21.25 7.92 17.63
N THR A 10 22.10 6.91 17.55
CA THR A 10 22.09 5.94 16.47
C THR A 10 20.78 5.18 16.61
N ARG A 11 19.78 5.58 15.84
CA ARG A 11 18.47 4.92 15.82
C ARG A 11 18.72 3.44 15.55
N LYS A 12 18.40 2.59 16.52
CA LYS A 12 18.56 1.14 16.38
C LYS A 12 17.66 0.68 15.23
N ARG A 13 18.29 0.15 14.17
CA ARG A 13 17.58 -0.39 13.01
C ARG A 13 16.76 -1.61 13.46
N LEU A 14 15.47 -1.61 13.13
CA LEU A 14 14.55 -2.68 13.50
C LEU A 14 14.63 -3.82 12.48
N PHE A 15 15.60 -4.72 12.67
CA PHE A 15 15.89 -5.82 11.72
C PHE A 15 14.67 -6.71 11.44
N TYR A 16 13.78 -6.92 12.41
CA TYR A 16 12.58 -7.74 12.22
C TYR A 16 11.60 -7.10 11.22
N LEU A 17 11.43 -5.76 11.23
CA LEU A 17 10.57 -5.07 10.26
C LEU A 17 11.17 -5.11 8.86
N ASP A 18 12.49 -5.03 8.75
CA ASP A 18 13.19 -5.16 7.47
C ASP A 18 13.06 -6.58 6.91
N ASN A 19 13.20 -7.61 7.75
CA ASN A 19 13.00 -9.00 7.34
C ASN A 19 11.55 -9.25 6.89
N LEU A 20 10.58 -8.74 7.64
CA LEU A 20 9.16 -8.86 7.31
C LEU A 20 8.84 -8.17 5.98
N ARG A 21 9.42 -7.00 5.73
CA ARG A 21 9.32 -6.30 4.46
C ARG A 21 9.95 -7.09 3.31
N SER A 22 11.15 -7.62 3.50
CA SER A 22 11.83 -8.45 2.50
C SER A 22 11.04 -9.71 2.16
N PHE A 23 10.48 -10.38 3.18
CA PHE A 23 9.60 -11.53 3.00
C PHE A 23 8.36 -11.17 2.15
N ALA A 24 7.70 -10.06 2.47
CA ALA A 24 6.54 -9.60 1.70
C ALA A 24 6.90 -9.25 0.24
N LEU A 25 8.09 -8.67 0.00
CA LEU A 25 8.58 -8.35 -1.35
C LEU A 25 8.88 -9.60 -2.17
N LEU A 26 9.59 -10.58 -1.59
CA LEU A 26 9.89 -11.85 -2.26
C LEU A 26 8.62 -12.64 -2.56
N THR A 27 7.68 -12.69 -1.61
CA THR A 27 6.38 -13.34 -1.82
C THR A 27 5.60 -12.63 -2.93
N GLY A 28 5.69 -11.30 -3.03
CA GLY A 28 5.12 -10.52 -4.14
C GLY A 28 5.68 -10.90 -5.50
N LEU A 29 6.99 -11.16 -5.60
CA LEU A 29 7.61 -11.66 -6.83
C LEU A 29 7.03 -13.02 -7.24
N VAL A 30 6.96 -13.98 -6.30
CA VAL A 30 6.38 -15.30 -6.57
C VAL A 30 4.92 -15.19 -6.99
N PHE A 31 4.14 -14.33 -6.33
CA PHE A 31 2.76 -14.04 -6.70
C PHE A 31 2.62 -13.53 -8.14
N HIS A 32 3.46 -12.59 -8.57
CA HIS A 32 3.38 -12.05 -9.94
C HIS A 32 3.77 -13.06 -11.01
N VAL A 33 4.60 -14.05 -10.69
CA VAL A 33 4.87 -15.18 -11.59
C VAL A 33 3.67 -16.13 -11.62
N ALA A 34 3.11 -16.48 -10.46
CA ALA A 34 2.00 -17.41 -10.33
C ALA A 34 0.70 -16.91 -10.98
N ILE A 35 0.38 -15.61 -10.83
CA ILE A 35 -0.89 -15.03 -11.30
C ILE A 35 -1.06 -15.10 -12.83
N VAL A 36 0.03 -15.24 -13.60
CA VAL A 36 -0.02 -15.44 -15.05
C VAL A 36 -0.63 -16.80 -15.43
N TYR A 37 -0.55 -17.78 -14.53
CA TYR A 37 -1.09 -19.14 -14.69
C TYR A 37 -2.42 -19.34 -13.95
N ALA A 38 -2.99 -18.29 -13.37
CA ALA A 38 -4.29 -18.34 -12.69
C ALA A 38 -5.45 -18.53 -13.68
N ALA A 39 -6.37 -19.43 -13.35
CA ALA A 39 -7.52 -19.80 -14.17
C ALA A 39 -8.61 -18.73 -14.18
N GLU A 40 -8.91 -18.13 -13.02
CA GLU A 40 -10.03 -17.19 -12.85
C GLU A 40 -9.56 -15.75 -12.67
N ILE A 41 -8.43 -15.51 -12.01
CA ILE A 41 -7.91 -14.17 -11.80
C ILE A 41 -7.59 -13.49 -13.14
N LYS A 42 -8.27 -12.37 -13.40
CA LYS A 42 -8.14 -11.58 -14.65
C LYS A 42 -6.89 -10.71 -14.64
N TYR A 43 -5.72 -11.32 -14.68
CA TYR A 43 -4.47 -10.60 -14.90
C TYR A 43 -4.30 -10.26 -16.39
N PRO A 44 -3.79 -9.06 -16.76
CA PRO A 44 -3.65 -8.67 -18.18
C PRO A 44 -2.73 -9.56 -19.02
N LEU A 45 -1.79 -10.28 -18.41
CA LEU A 45 -0.90 -11.21 -19.12
C LEU A 45 -1.24 -12.62 -18.68
N ARG A 46 -1.73 -13.47 -19.58
CA ARG A 46 -2.19 -14.82 -19.21
C ARG A 46 -1.54 -15.88 -20.07
N ASN A 47 -1.13 -16.99 -19.45
CA ASN A 47 -0.70 -18.18 -20.19
C ASN A 47 -1.93 -18.94 -20.73
N GLU A 48 -1.73 -19.81 -21.71
CA GLU A 48 -2.75 -20.76 -22.18
C GLU A 48 -2.96 -21.89 -21.16
N GLN A 49 -1.87 -22.37 -20.55
CA GLN A 49 -1.92 -23.37 -19.49
C GLN A 49 -2.22 -22.67 -18.16
N ARG A 50 -3.38 -22.99 -17.56
CA ARG A 50 -3.85 -22.36 -16.32
C ARG A 50 -4.28 -23.41 -15.32
N SER A 51 -4.22 -23.06 -14.03
CA SER A 51 -4.63 -23.93 -12.94
C SER A 51 -5.21 -23.15 -11.78
N GLU A 52 -6.31 -23.66 -11.23
CA GLU A 52 -6.98 -23.14 -10.02
C GLU A 52 -6.06 -23.09 -8.79
N ILE A 53 -5.00 -23.91 -8.76
CA ILE A 53 -4.03 -23.87 -7.66
C ILE A 53 -3.35 -22.51 -7.55
N PHE A 54 -3.14 -21.83 -8.68
CA PHE A 54 -2.54 -20.51 -8.73
C PHE A 54 -3.54 -19.40 -8.35
N ASP A 55 -4.84 -19.63 -8.53
CA ASP A 55 -5.87 -18.74 -7.99
C ASP A 55 -5.89 -18.82 -6.46
N VAL A 56 -5.92 -20.03 -5.90
CA VAL A 56 -5.89 -20.24 -4.44
C VAL A 56 -4.62 -19.66 -3.83
N PHE A 57 -3.46 -19.94 -4.41
CA PHE A 57 -2.19 -19.36 -3.97
C PHE A 57 -2.19 -17.83 -4.09
N GLY A 58 -2.70 -17.31 -5.21
CA GLY A 58 -2.80 -15.88 -5.49
C GLY A 58 -3.61 -15.15 -4.42
N GLU A 59 -4.83 -15.61 -4.17
CA GLU A 59 -5.72 -15.03 -3.16
C GLU A 59 -5.13 -15.18 -1.76
N TRP A 60 -4.60 -16.36 -1.40
CA TRP A 60 -3.97 -16.58 -0.11
C TRP A 60 -2.83 -15.59 0.15
N VAL A 61 -1.92 -15.41 -0.83
CA VAL A 61 -0.86 -14.40 -0.72
C VAL A 61 -1.43 -12.99 -0.65
N HIS A 62 -2.39 -12.67 -1.49
CA HIS A 62 -2.95 -11.32 -1.58
C HIS A 62 -3.59 -10.88 -0.26
N VAL A 63 -4.34 -11.78 0.39
CA VAL A 63 -5.07 -11.54 1.64
C VAL A 63 -4.17 -11.07 2.79
N PHE A 64 -2.98 -11.65 2.97
CA PHE A 64 -2.08 -11.21 4.05
C PHE A 64 -1.04 -10.18 3.57
N ARG A 65 -0.52 -10.31 2.35
CA ARG A 65 0.59 -9.49 1.85
C ARG A 65 0.19 -8.02 1.71
N MET A 66 -1.00 -7.75 1.17
CA MET A 66 -1.44 -6.37 0.94
C MET A 66 -1.69 -5.59 2.24
N PRO A 67 -2.47 -6.12 3.21
CA PRO A 67 -2.59 -5.52 4.54
C PRO A 67 -1.23 -5.30 5.22
N LEU A 68 -0.33 -6.28 5.14
CA LEU A 68 1.00 -6.18 5.71
C LEU A 68 1.80 -5.01 5.10
N PHE A 69 1.79 -4.87 3.78
CA PHE A 69 2.48 -3.75 3.11
C PHE A 69 1.90 -2.39 3.49
N PHE A 70 0.58 -2.26 3.56
CA PHE A 70 -0.04 -1.00 3.98
C PHE A 70 0.25 -0.69 5.44
N PHE A 71 0.17 -1.67 6.34
CA PHE A 71 0.59 -1.53 7.74
C PHE A 71 2.04 -1.05 7.87
N LEU A 72 3.00 -1.74 7.23
CA LEU A 72 4.40 -1.33 7.25
C LEU A 72 4.59 0.06 6.65
N SER A 73 3.85 0.39 5.60
CA SER A 73 3.93 1.70 4.95
C SER A 73 3.45 2.84 5.86
N GLY A 74 2.37 2.62 6.61
CA GLY A 74 1.88 3.56 7.62
C GLY A 74 2.88 3.75 8.76
N TYR A 75 3.41 2.64 9.27
CA TYR A 75 4.46 2.63 10.30
C TYR A 75 5.67 3.46 9.87
N PHE A 76 6.27 3.16 8.71
CA PHE A 76 7.44 3.88 8.23
C PHE A 76 7.11 5.33 7.83
N THR A 77 5.88 5.62 7.44
CA THR A 77 5.45 6.98 7.12
C THR A 77 5.47 7.88 8.33
N GLU A 78 4.81 7.48 9.41
CA GLU A 78 4.83 8.26 10.65
C GLU A 78 6.23 8.24 11.30
N ALA A 79 6.98 7.13 11.20
CA ALA A 79 8.36 7.06 11.67
C ALA A 79 9.30 8.09 11.01
N ILE A 80 9.18 8.31 9.69
CA ILE A 80 9.96 9.31 8.98
C ILE A 80 9.43 10.71 9.28
N PHE A 81 8.11 10.88 9.26
CA PHE A 81 7.46 12.17 9.48
C PHE A 81 7.84 12.80 10.83
N ARG A 82 7.96 12.00 11.90
CA ARG A 82 8.40 12.47 13.24
C ARG A 82 9.83 13.01 13.30
N THR A 83 10.63 12.76 12.28
CA THR A 83 12.09 12.94 12.33
C THR A 83 12.60 13.95 11.31
N LYS A 84 11.69 14.42 10.46
CA LYS A 84 11.96 15.29 9.34
C LYS A 84 10.95 16.42 9.35
N THR A 85 11.34 17.57 8.83
CA THR A 85 10.38 18.64 8.59
C THR A 85 9.37 18.22 7.52
N LEU A 86 8.19 18.84 7.49
CA LEU A 86 7.17 18.57 6.47
C LEU A 86 7.75 18.71 5.05
N LYS A 87 8.58 19.74 4.81
CA LYS A 87 9.22 19.98 3.51
C LYS A 87 10.15 18.85 3.10
N GLU A 88 11.00 18.37 4.01
CA GLU A 88 11.91 17.25 3.75
C GLU A 88 11.15 15.95 3.52
N PHE A 89 10.11 15.69 4.32
CA PHE A 89 9.26 14.52 4.17
C PHE A 89 8.58 14.50 2.78
N LEU A 90 7.95 15.61 2.39
CA LEU A 90 7.30 15.73 1.07
C LEU A 90 8.31 15.58 -0.07
N LYS A 91 9.49 16.22 0.04
CA LYS A 91 10.56 16.05 -0.95
C LYS A 91 10.95 14.58 -1.10
N MET A 92 11.16 13.86 0.01
CA MET A 92 11.49 12.44 -0.03
C MET A 92 10.39 11.61 -0.69
N ARG A 93 9.11 11.90 -0.39
CA ARG A 93 7.96 11.19 -0.99
C ARG A 93 7.83 11.48 -2.48
N ILE A 94 8.07 12.72 -2.91
CA ILE A 94 8.01 13.09 -4.33
C ILE A 94 9.07 12.33 -5.13
N PHE A 95 10.34 12.39 -4.71
CA PHE A 95 11.44 11.81 -5.49
C PHE A 95 11.53 10.28 -5.38
N ARG A 96 11.03 9.68 -4.29
CA ARG A 96 11.13 8.22 -4.07
C ARG A 96 9.85 7.45 -4.37
N ILE A 97 8.70 8.12 -4.45
CA ILE A 97 7.40 7.47 -4.67
C ILE A 97 6.68 8.13 -5.84
N PHE A 98 6.36 9.42 -5.75
CA PHE A 98 5.51 10.07 -6.76
C PHE A 98 6.12 10.02 -8.17
N ILE A 99 7.35 10.51 -8.34
CA ILE A 99 8.03 10.55 -9.64
C ILE A 99 8.25 9.13 -10.20
N PRO A 100 8.82 8.17 -9.45
CA PRO A 100 8.95 6.79 -9.94
C PRO A 100 7.61 6.15 -10.31
N THR A 101 6.53 6.43 -9.57
CA THR A 101 5.20 5.90 -9.87
C THR A 101 4.66 6.48 -11.17
N LEU A 102 4.76 7.80 -11.36
CA LEU A 102 4.28 8.45 -12.57
C LEU A 102 5.02 7.94 -13.81
N ILE A 103 6.36 7.89 -13.74
CA ILE A 103 7.19 7.35 -14.81
C ILE A 103 6.84 5.87 -15.05
N GLY A 104 6.71 5.08 -13.99
CA GLY A 104 6.37 3.67 -14.10
C GLY A 104 5.00 3.43 -14.74
N ILE A 105 4.00 4.25 -14.42
CA ILE A 105 2.67 4.16 -15.04
C ILE A 105 2.75 4.46 -16.52
N LEU A 106 3.46 5.53 -16.92
CA LEU A 106 3.59 5.90 -18.33
C LEU A 106 4.44 4.91 -19.14
N LEU A 107 5.39 4.20 -18.52
CA LEU A 107 6.25 3.25 -19.21
C LEU A 107 5.69 1.82 -19.18
N PHE A 108 5.33 1.29 -18.01
CA PHE A 108 5.03 -0.14 -17.83
C PHE A 108 3.54 -0.48 -17.94
N ALA A 109 2.63 0.40 -17.50
CA ALA A 109 1.20 0.15 -17.65
C ALA A 109 0.76 -0.02 -19.12
N PRO A 110 1.22 0.80 -20.10
CA PRO A 110 0.84 0.59 -21.49
C PRO A 110 1.42 -0.69 -22.07
N MET A 111 2.63 -1.09 -21.71
CA MET A 111 3.21 -2.36 -22.17
C MET A 111 2.33 -3.55 -21.75
N GLN A 112 1.89 -3.57 -20.50
CA GLN A 112 1.03 -4.65 -19.99
C GLN A 112 -0.35 -4.66 -20.66
N SER A 113 -0.97 -3.49 -20.81
CA SER A 113 -2.27 -3.35 -21.48
C SER A 113 -2.20 -3.69 -22.98
N TYR A 114 -1.09 -3.33 -23.63
CA TYR A 114 -0.85 -3.65 -25.04
C TYR A 114 -0.72 -5.15 -25.28
N ILE A 115 0.03 -5.86 -24.44
CA ILE A 115 0.15 -7.32 -24.56
C ILE A 115 -1.22 -7.98 -24.36
N SER A 116 -2.02 -7.51 -23.40
CA SER A 116 -3.40 -7.99 -23.21
C SER A 116 -4.26 -7.81 -24.47
N LEU A 117 -4.16 -6.65 -25.13
CA LEU A 117 -4.85 -6.38 -26.40
C LEU A 117 -4.40 -7.31 -27.54
N LEU A 118 -3.09 -7.58 -27.64
CA LEU A 118 -2.56 -8.54 -28.62
C LEU A 118 -3.08 -9.96 -28.34
N GLN A 119 -3.11 -10.38 -27.07
CA GLN A 119 -3.67 -11.68 -26.66
C GLN A 119 -5.17 -11.78 -26.95
N ALA A 120 -5.91 -10.67 -26.90
CA ALA A 120 -7.31 -10.59 -27.31
C ALA A 120 -7.52 -10.60 -28.83
N GLY A 121 -6.45 -10.69 -29.64
CA GLY A 121 -6.50 -10.75 -31.10
C GLY A 121 -6.53 -9.40 -31.81
N THR A 122 -6.34 -8.29 -31.07
CA THR A 122 -6.31 -6.95 -31.67
C THR A 122 -4.99 -6.72 -32.40
N LYS A 123 -5.04 -6.30 -33.66
CA LYS A 123 -3.86 -5.95 -34.46
C LYS A 123 -3.76 -4.43 -34.58
N ILE A 124 -2.92 -3.82 -33.73
CA ILE A 124 -2.64 -2.38 -33.75
C ILE A 124 -1.14 -2.16 -33.48
N SER A 125 -0.55 -1.12 -34.07
CA SER A 125 0.81 -0.71 -33.73
C SER A 125 0.88 -0.24 -32.27
N TYR A 126 1.99 -0.52 -31.59
CA TYR A 126 2.21 -0.03 -30.22
C TYR A 126 2.09 1.49 -30.13
N PHE A 127 2.62 2.24 -31.11
CA PHE A 127 2.56 3.69 -31.12
C PHE A 127 1.13 4.21 -31.26
N ASP A 128 0.34 3.61 -32.15
CA ASP A 128 -1.07 3.97 -32.30
C ASP A 128 -1.87 3.64 -31.04
N PHE A 129 -1.64 2.46 -30.45
CA PHE A 129 -2.22 2.11 -29.16
C PHE A 129 -1.83 3.13 -28.08
N TYR A 130 -0.55 3.45 -27.95
CA TYR A 130 -0.06 4.33 -26.90
C TYR A 130 -0.67 5.72 -26.98
N PHE A 131 -0.60 6.38 -28.13
CA PHE A 131 -1.05 7.76 -28.28
C PHE A 131 -2.56 7.90 -28.47
N ARG A 132 -3.22 6.96 -29.18
CA ARG A 132 -4.64 7.08 -29.49
C ARG A 132 -5.54 6.43 -28.46
N ILE A 133 -5.07 5.36 -27.80
CA ILE A 133 -5.85 4.58 -26.84
C ILE A 133 -5.34 4.85 -25.43
N PHE A 134 -4.11 4.49 -25.09
CA PHE A 134 -3.65 4.56 -23.70
C PHE A 134 -3.65 5.97 -23.10
N LEU A 135 -3.17 6.99 -23.84
CA LEU A 135 -3.16 8.36 -23.33
C LEU A 135 -4.54 9.03 -23.34
N ASN A 136 -5.43 8.62 -24.25
CA ASN A 136 -6.77 9.22 -24.37
C ASN A 136 -7.84 8.48 -23.55
N TYR A 137 -7.59 7.22 -23.21
CA TYR A 137 -8.50 6.36 -22.45
C TYR A 137 -7.95 6.21 -21.04
N ASN A 138 -8.72 6.63 -20.04
CA ASN A 138 -8.37 6.69 -18.60
C ASN A 138 -7.14 5.85 -18.20
N ILE A 139 -6.01 6.54 -17.98
CA ILE A 139 -4.75 5.93 -17.56
C ILE A 139 -4.97 5.20 -16.22
N ARG A 140 -4.72 3.89 -16.22
CA ARG A 140 -4.83 3.05 -15.01
C ARG A 140 -3.43 2.70 -14.48
N PRO A 141 -3.23 2.68 -13.15
CA PRO A 141 -1.93 2.35 -12.56
C PRO A 141 -1.42 0.92 -12.84
N SER A 142 -2.32 0.01 -13.24
CA SER A 142 -2.01 -1.41 -13.41
C SER A 142 -1.35 -2.00 -12.16
N HIS A 143 -0.28 -2.79 -12.28
CA HIS A 143 0.45 -3.39 -11.16
C HIS A 143 1.08 -2.36 -10.19
N LEU A 144 1.18 -1.08 -10.56
CA LEU A 144 1.69 0.01 -9.69
C LEU A 144 0.62 0.61 -8.76
N TRP A 145 -0.57 0.02 -8.72
CA TRP A 145 -1.69 0.47 -7.88
C TRP A 145 -1.31 0.65 -6.40
N PHE A 146 -0.43 -0.21 -5.86
CA PHE A 146 0.04 -0.09 -4.48
C PHE A 146 0.75 1.25 -4.23
N LEU A 147 1.62 1.68 -5.14
CA LEU A 147 2.33 2.95 -5.00
C LEU A 147 1.39 4.15 -5.20
N TYR A 148 0.43 4.03 -6.11
CA TYR A 148 -0.63 5.01 -6.28
C TYR A 148 -1.44 5.19 -4.98
N PHE A 149 -1.88 4.09 -4.36
CA PHE A 149 -2.58 4.12 -3.07
C PHE A 149 -1.69 4.67 -1.96
N LEU A 150 -0.40 4.33 -1.97
CA LEU A 150 0.56 4.85 -0.99
C LEU A 150 0.69 6.38 -1.05
N ILE A 151 0.64 6.99 -2.24
CA ILE A 151 0.62 8.45 -2.40
C ILE A 151 -0.67 9.01 -1.78
N LEU A 152 -1.83 8.45 -2.13
CA LEU A 152 -3.13 8.89 -1.62
C LEU A 152 -3.21 8.77 -0.09
N PHE A 153 -2.82 7.63 0.46
CA PHE A 153 -2.81 7.39 1.90
C PHE A 153 -1.80 8.26 2.63
N THR A 154 -0.65 8.56 2.02
CA THR A 154 0.29 9.52 2.60
C THR A 154 -0.33 10.91 2.69
N MET A 155 -1.00 11.38 1.64
CA MET A 155 -1.67 12.69 1.64
C MET A 155 -2.84 12.70 2.64
N LEU A 156 -3.67 11.65 2.63
CA LEU A 156 -4.79 11.52 3.55
C LEU A 156 -4.32 11.49 5.00
N HIS A 157 -3.25 10.74 5.31
CA HIS A 157 -2.62 10.72 6.63
C HIS A 157 -2.19 12.11 7.08
N LEU A 158 -1.54 12.90 6.22
CA LEU A 158 -1.14 14.27 6.57
C LEU A 158 -2.34 15.16 6.93
N LEU A 159 -3.47 14.98 6.25
CA LEU A 159 -4.71 15.73 6.50
C LEU A 159 -5.40 15.25 7.79
N THR A 160 -5.50 13.94 8.00
CA THR A 160 -6.19 13.34 9.15
C THR A 160 -5.31 13.27 10.40
N ARG A 161 -4.00 13.56 10.30
CA ARG A 161 -3.04 13.46 11.41
C ARG A 161 -3.47 14.24 12.65
N LYS A 162 -4.00 15.46 12.45
CA LYS A 162 -4.45 16.31 13.57
C LYS A 162 -5.58 15.68 14.39
N ILE A 163 -6.41 14.85 13.74
CA ILE A 163 -7.55 14.15 14.36
C ILE A 163 -7.10 12.81 14.93
N THR A 164 -6.27 12.08 14.19
CA THR A 164 -5.80 10.73 14.56
C THR A 164 -4.78 10.75 15.70
N LEU A 165 -3.99 11.82 15.87
CA LEU A 165 -3.02 11.95 16.95
C LEU A 165 -3.64 12.00 18.36
N PRO A 166 -4.65 12.85 18.67
CA PRO A 166 -5.33 12.83 19.96
C PRO A 166 -5.92 11.46 20.27
N LEU A 167 -6.53 10.81 19.27
CA LEU A 167 -7.09 9.47 19.41
C LEU A 167 -6.00 8.44 19.75
N ALA A 168 -4.84 8.54 19.10
CA ALA A 168 -3.69 7.68 19.38
C ALA A 168 -3.22 7.87 20.83
N LEU A 169 -3.14 9.12 21.30
CA LEU A 169 -2.72 9.43 22.67
C LEU A 169 -3.74 8.93 23.70
N LEU A 170 -5.04 9.05 23.45
CA LEU A 170 -6.09 8.50 24.31
C LEU A 170 -6.00 6.97 24.46
N LEU A 171 -5.70 6.26 23.37
CA LEU A 171 -5.46 4.81 23.37
C LEU A 171 -4.13 4.42 24.04
N ASN A 172 -3.26 5.39 24.33
CA ASN A 172 -1.93 5.18 24.91
C ASN A 172 -1.84 5.57 26.40
N ASN A 173 -2.93 6.04 27.02
CA ASN A 173 -2.95 6.49 28.42
C ASN A 173 -2.97 5.34 29.46
N GLU A 174 -2.95 4.08 29.04
CA GLU A 174 -2.91 2.93 29.95
C GLU A 174 -1.46 2.66 30.41
N PRO A 175 -1.16 2.74 31.72
CA PRO A 175 0.18 2.56 32.25
C PRO A 175 0.62 1.10 32.14
N ASP A 176 1.61 0.85 31.28
CA ASP A 176 2.61 -0.24 31.35
C ASP A 176 2.13 -1.70 31.59
N GLN A 177 0.84 -2.02 31.44
CA GLN A 177 0.35 -3.36 31.68
C GLN A 177 0.41 -4.22 30.40
N LYS A 178 1.56 -4.90 30.25
CA LYS A 178 1.92 -5.90 29.22
C LYS A 178 1.67 -5.41 27.79
N SER A 179 2.70 -4.85 27.13
CA SER A 179 2.62 -4.28 25.77
C SER A 179 1.88 -5.17 24.77
N PHE A 180 2.02 -6.50 24.89
CA PHE A 180 1.32 -7.48 24.07
C PHE A 180 -0.21 -7.36 24.10
N ILE A 181 -0.82 -7.17 25.27
CA ILE A 181 -2.29 -7.07 25.41
C ILE A 181 -2.79 -5.79 24.73
N GLN A 182 -2.03 -4.69 24.85
CA GLN A 182 -2.39 -3.42 24.25
C GLN A 182 -2.18 -3.40 22.72
N GLU A 183 -1.13 -4.06 22.22
CA GLU A 183 -0.92 -4.30 20.80
C GLU A 183 -2.08 -5.13 20.21
N PHE A 184 -2.46 -6.21 20.91
CA PHE A 184 -3.59 -7.05 20.51
C PHE A 184 -4.92 -6.30 20.52
N LYS A 185 -5.18 -5.48 21.55
CA LYS A 185 -6.35 -4.57 21.59
C LYS A 185 -6.35 -3.59 20.41
N THR A 186 -5.19 -3.02 20.07
CA THR A 186 -5.08 -2.08 18.93
C THR A 186 -5.41 -2.79 17.63
N ILE A 187 -4.86 -3.99 17.41
CA ILE A 187 -5.15 -4.81 16.24
C ILE A 187 -6.64 -5.13 16.18
N ILE A 188 -7.25 -5.61 17.28
CA ILE A 188 -8.69 -5.91 17.32
C ILE A 188 -9.54 -4.69 16.95
N VAL A 189 -9.25 -3.53 17.52
CA VAL A 189 -10.00 -2.29 17.24
C VAL A 189 -9.87 -1.92 15.77
N PHE A 190 -8.67 -1.94 15.20
CA PHE A 190 -8.47 -1.66 13.78
C PHE A 190 -9.09 -2.72 12.87
N THR A 191 -9.07 -3.99 13.24
CA THR A 191 -9.78 -5.06 12.53
C THR A 191 -11.29 -4.82 12.55
N PHE A 192 -11.85 -4.42 13.69
CA PHE A 192 -13.27 -4.14 13.81
C PHE A 192 -13.68 -2.89 13.03
N ILE A 193 -12.88 -1.82 13.08
CA ILE A 193 -13.05 -0.61 12.26
C ILE A 193 -12.97 -0.97 10.77
N SER A 194 -12.00 -1.80 10.38
CA SER A 194 -11.85 -2.24 8.99
C SER A 194 -13.06 -3.05 8.57
N PHE A 195 -13.51 -4.00 9.40
CA PHE A 195 -14.67 -4.83 9.11
C PHE A 195 -15.93 -3.98 8.92
N ILE A 196 -16.26 -3.12 9.89
CA ILE A 196 -17.42 -2.24 9.82
C ILE A 196 -17.31 -1.28 8.62
N GLY A 197 -16.16 -0.65 8.42
CA GLY A 197 -15.93 0.28 7.32
C GLY A 197 -16.11 -0.39 5.96
N THR A 198 -15.54 -1.58 5.79
CA THR A 198 -15.70 -2.40 4.57
C THR A 198 -17.16 -2.81 4.38
N CYS A 199 -17.86 -3.25 5.43
CA CYS A 199 -19.27 -3.64 5.34
C CYS A 199 -20.19 -2.47 4.98
N ILE A 200 -19.99 -1.29 5.59
CA ILE A 200 -20.77 -0.09 5.30
C ILE A 200 -20.55 0.35 3.85
N ILE A 201 -19.30 0.41 3.41
CA ILE A 201 -18.98 0.85 2.04
C ILE A 201 -19.48 -0.17 1.01
N ASN A 202 -19.36 -1.46 1.29
CA ASN A 202 -19.92 -2.51 0.41
C ASN A 202 -21.46 -2.50 0.38
N PHE A 203 -22.12 -1.97 1.42
CA PHE A 203 -23.57 -1.78 1.42
C PHE A 203 -24.00 -0.64 0.49
N TYR A 204 -23.25 0.46 0.44
CA TYR A 204 -23.56 1.63 -0.40
C TYR A 204 -22.97 1.56 -1.81
N PHE A 205 -21.86 0.85 -2.00
CA PHE A 205 -21.12 0.75 -3.25
C PHE A 205 -21.00 -0.72 -3.66
N LEU A 206 -21.50 -1.06 -4.84
CA LEU A 206 -21.38 -2.40 -5.42
C LEU A 206 -19.91 -2.73 -5.71
N LYS A 207 -19.61 -4.04 -5.73
CA LYS A 207 -18.26 -4.64 -5.80
C LYS A 207 -17.43 -4.25 -7.06
N ASP A 208 -17.97 -3.53 -8.03
CA ASP A 208 -17.29 -3.24 -9.31
C ASP A 208 -17.29 -1.75 -9.71
N GLU A 209 -17.80 -0.86 -8.86
CA GLU A 209 -17.73 0.58 -9.06
C GLU A 209 -16.30 1.07 -8.78
N SER A 210 -15.62 1.59 -9.81
CA SER A 210 -14.28 2.15 -9.67
C SER A 210 -14.21 3.55 -10.28
N TRP A 211 -13.72 4.52 -9.51
CA TRP A 211 -13.49 5.90 -9.95
C TRP A 211 -12.01 6.19 -9.93
N PHE A 212 -11.45 6.62 -11.06
CA PHE A 212 -10.01 6.87 -11.19
C PHE A 212 -9.13 5.66 -10.76
N ALA A 213 -9.60 4.44 -11.06
CA ALA A 213 -8.97 3.19 -10.62
C ALA A 213 -8.91 3.00 -9.09
N ILE A 214 -9.81 3.65 -8.36
CA ILE A 214 -10.03 3.46 -6.92
C ILE A 214 -11.34 2.71 -6.74
N GLU A 215 -11.26 1.52 -6.17
CA GLU A 215 -12.41 0.77 -5.67
C GLU A 215 -12.67 1.20 -4.21
N PRO A 216 -13.84 1.78 -3.88
CA PRO A 216 -14.10 2.34 -2.55
C PRO A 216 -13.90 1.33 -1.40
N VAL A 217 -14.39 0.11 -1.58
CA VAL A 217 -14.29 -0.98 -0.59
C VAL A 217 -12.83 -1.30 -0.30
N ASN A 218 -12.03 -1.49 -1.36
CA ASN A 218 -10.62 -1.81 -1.29
C ASN A 218 -9.80 -0.63 -0.71
N PHE A 219 -10.18 0.61 -1.04
CA PHE A 219 -9.55 1.81 -0.53
C PHE A 219 -9.67 1.93 0.99
N ILE A 220 -10.88 1.77 1.53
CA ILE A 220 -11.14 1.87 2.98
C ILE A 220 -10.50 0.70 3.75
N TYR A 221 -10.61 -0.50 3.20
CA TYR A 221 -9.95 -1.69 3.75
C TYR A 221 -8.44 -1.45 3.93
N ASN A 222 -7.75 -1.08 2.85
CA ASN A 222 -6.30 -0.88 2.87
C ASN A 222 -5.88 0.34 3.70
N PHE A 223 -6.66 1.42 3.68
CA PHE A 223 -6.36 2.61 4.47
C PHE A 223 -6.40 2.32 5.97
N THR A 224 -7.30 1.43 6.41
CA THR A 224 -7.40 1.06 7.83
C THR A 224 -6.13 0.35 8.31
N PHE A 225 -5.54 -0.53 7.51
CA PHE A 225 -4.24 -1.14 7.83
C PHE A 225 -3.10 -0.12 7.85
N PHE A 226 -3.11 0.82 6.89
CA PHE A 226 -2.14 1.92 6.88
C PHE A 226 -2.23 2.75 8.17
N LEU A 227 -3.43 3.13 8.59
CA LEU A 227 -3.64 3.84 9.85
C LEU A 227 -3.15 3.00 11.03
N CYS A 228 -3.55 1.73 11.13
CA CYS A 228 -3.09 0.83 12.20
C CYS A 228 -1.56 0.86 12.36
N GLY A 229 -0.82 0.82 11.25
CA GLY A 229 0.64 0.93 11.25
C GLY A 229 1.15 2.28 11.77
N SER A 230 0.56 3.39 11.32
CA SER A 230 0.92 4.74 11.78
C SER A 230 0.61 4.99 13.26
N PHE A 231 -0.41 4.32 13.81
CA PHE A 231 -0.76 4.41 15.23
C PHE A 231 0.18 3.57 16.09
N LEU A 232 0.65 2.43 15.62
CA LEU A 232 1.55 1.57 16.41
C LEU A 232 2.90 2.26 16.67
N ILE A 233 3.48 2.90 15.65
CA ILE A 233 4.69 3.74 15.83
C ILE A 233 4.42 4.96 16.71
N SER A 234 3.16 5.37 16.87
CA SER A 234 2.86 6.53 17.69
C SER A 234 3.23 6.34 19.16
N LYS A 235 3.17 5.08 19.63
CA LYS A 235 3.54 4.60 20.96
C LYS A 235 5.05 4.56 21.19
N GLU A 236 5.82 4.31 20.14
CA GLU A 236 7.28 4.29 20.23
C GLU A 236 7.79 5.74 20.31
N THR A 237 8.00 6.23 21.53
CA THR A 237 8.79 7.42 21.79
C THR A 237 10.25 7.10 21.51
N PHE A 238 10.69 7.35 20.28
CA PHE A 238 12.11 7.55 20.02
C PHE A 238 12.53 8.87 20.68
N PHE A 239 12.80 8.82 21.98
CA PHE A 239 13.65 9.80 22.65
C PHE A 239 14.96 9.90 21.90
#